data_AF-A0ABD3V2T3-F1
#
_entry.id   AF-A0ABD3V2T3-F1
#
_cell.length_a   1.000
_cell.length_b   1.000
_cell.length_c   1.000
_cell.angle_alpha   90.00
_cell.angle_beta   90.00
_cell.angle_gamma   90.00
#
_symmetry.space_group_name_H-M   'P 1'
#
loop_
_entity.id
_entity.type
_entity.pdbx_description
1 polymer ?
#
loop_
_entity_poly.entity_id
_entity_poly.type
_entity_poly.pdbx_seq_one_letter_code
_entity_poly.pdbx_strand_id
1 'polypeptide(L)'
;MLDHLTTSALDLHNNSKYKHTLHETQRTQNINHGLTNINDSVFEFFLQVDDKRRQCQTEDALNCHGAGSLQYCKTVLLKDETLFKTWKLLLINFDPKISAKQVEYTMIASCTRDVYEDLIGQFCRIGDSQFRKDTMTRLGKLKQDSLRRRVVMRSKHTHSSDALALNMKYILEDQSENKLYSHLKLKSQIYDPNDVVFPSFLKSDLILLCKAYGIAAGNVQKSGLINQLCTVIPIFNTYFE
;
A
#
# COMPACT_ATOMS: atom_id res chain seq x y z
N MET A 1 1.83 15.39 42.65
CA MET A 1 0.79 16.39 42.27
C MET A 1 0.17 16.13 40.87
N LEU A 2 0.18 14.89 40.41
CA LEU A 2 -0.79 14.34 39.44
C LEU A 2 -1.30 12.98 39.96
N ASP A 3 -1.19 12.78 41.27
CA ASP A 3 -1.21 11.44 41.87
C ASP A 3 -2.61 10.84 41.80
N HIS A 4 -3.63 11.70 41.69
CA HIS A 4 -5.02 11.32 41.42
C HIS A 4 -5.25 10.73 40.02
N LEU A 5 -4.36 10.98 39.05
CA LEU A 5 -4.38 10.36 37.71
C LEU A 5 -3.70 8.98 37.69
N THR A 6 -2.91 8.72 38.72
CA THR A 6 -2.13 7.49 38.87
C THR A 6 -2.75 6.60 39.93
N THR A 7 -2.40 5.32 39.95
CA THR A 7 -2.80 4.45 41.06
C THR A 7 -1.80 3.33 41.26
N SER A 8 -1.74 2.74 42.46
CA SER A 8 -0.74 1.71 42.74
C SER A 8 -1.02 0.43 41.94
N ALA A 9 0.03 -0.35 41.66
CA ALA A 9 -0.13 -1.63 40.97
C ALA A 9 -1.03 -2.60 41.76
N LEU A 10 -0.93 -2.56 43.09
CA LEU A 10 -1.74 -3.37 43.99
C LEU A 10 -3.22 -2.98 43.92
N ASP A 11 -3.50 -1.67 43.93
CA ASP A 11 -4.87 -1.17 43.84
C ASP A 11 -5.49 -1.46 42.47
N LEU A 12 -4.72 -1.37 41.37
CA LEU A 12 -5.19 -1.79 40.04
C LEU A 12 -5.60 -3.27 40.04
N HIS A 13 -4.75 -4.15 40.58
CA HIS A 13 -5.02 -5.58 40.56
C HIS A 13 -6.32 -5.94 41.32
N ASN A 14 -6.54 -5.27 42.44
CA ASN A 14 -7.70 -5.51 43.29
C ASN A 14 -8.97 -4.89 42.68
N ASN A 15 -8.88 -3.65 42.21
CA ASN A 15 -10.05 -2.79 42.01
C ASN A 15 -10.31 -2.35 40.55
N SER A 16 -9.35 -2.52 39.63
CA SER A 16 -9.55 -2.08 38.23
C SER A 16 -10.65 -2.89 37.54
N LYS A 17 -11.45 -2.21 36.74
CA LYS A 17 -12.41 -2.81 35.81
C LYS A 17 -11.72 -3.53 34.65
N TYR A 18 -10.48 -3.14 34.33
CA TYR A 18 -9.73 -3.56 33.14
C TYR A 18 -8.61 -4.56 33.47
N LYS A 19 -8.88 -5.54 34.35
CA LYS A 19 -7.87 -6.50 34.87
C LYS A 19 -7.05 -7.20 33.77
N HIS A 20 -7.66 -7.48 32.63
CA HIS A 20 -6.98 -8.13 31.50
C HIS A 20 -5.78 -7.32 30.96
N THR A 21 -5.84 -5.99 31.02
CA THR A 21 -4.77 -5.08 30.55
C THR A 21 -3.54 -5.08 31.47
N LEU A 22 -3.73 -5.48 32.73
CA LEU A 22 -2.67 -5.50 33.74
C LEU A 22 -1.68 -6.64 33.50
N HIS A 23 -2.14 -7.75 32.92
CA HIS A 23 -1.28 -8.90 32.59
C HIS A 23 -0.30 -8.62 31.45
N GLU A 24 -0.71 -7.83 30.45
CA GLU A 24 0.18 -7.36 29.38
C GLU A 24 1.22 -6.36 29.91
N THR A 25 0.81 -5.51 30.85
CA THR A 25 1.63 -4.45 31.42
C THR A 25 2.72 -5.00 32.37
N GLN A 26 2.41 -6.04 33.16
CA GLN A 26 3.38 -6.74 34.03
C GLN A 26 4.61 -7.28 33.26
N ARG A 27 4.45 -7.64 31.99
CA ARG A 27 5.54 -8.21 31.18
C ARG A 27 6.59 -7.16 30.76
N THR A 28 6.23 -5.88 30.77
CA THR A 28 7.04 -4.79 30.18
C THR A 28 7.55 -3.79 31.23
N GLN A 29 6.79 -3.53 32.31
CA GLN A 29 7.20 -2.60 33.38
C GLN A 29 8.30 -3.16 34.31
N ASN A 30 8.36 -4.48 34.48
CA ASN A 30 9.28 -5.15 35.42
C ASN A 30 10.77 -5.04 35.09
N ILE A 31 11.13 -4.58 33.88
CA ILE A 31 12.54 -4.59 33.44
C ILE A 31 13.23 -3.24 33.70
N ASN A 32 12.50 -2.10 33.69
CA ASN A 32 13.15 -0.78 33.64
C ASN A 32 12.54 0.33 34.52
N HIS A 33 11.47 0.08 35.31
CA HIS A 33 10.80 1.11 36.13
C HIS A 33 10.41 2.41 35.38
N GLY A 34 10.33 2.37 34.05
CA GLY A 34 10.17 3.57 33.21
C GLY A 34 8.73 3.98 32.91
N LEU A 35 7.75 3.30 33.49
CA LEU A 35 6.32 3.52 33.22
C LEU A 35 5.54 3.64 34.53
N THR A 36 4.55 4.53 34.53
CA THR A 36 3.66 4.78 35.67
C THR A 36 2.29 4.18 35.42
N ASN A 37 1.68 3.66 36.48
CA ASN A 37 0.32 3.15 36.45
C ASN A 37 -0.70 4.29 36.49
N ILE A 38 -1.63 4.27 35.56
CA ILE A 38 -2.75 5.21 35.48
C ILE A 38 -4.01 4.59 36.06
N ASN A 39 -4.94 5.41 36.53
CA ASN A 39 -6.24 4.93 36.98
C ASN A 39 -7.17 4.58 35.79
N ASP A 40 -8.30 3.92 36.08
CA ASP A 40 -9.27 3.52 35.07
C ASP A 40 -9.84 4.71 34.27
N SER A 41 -10.06 5.87 34.90
CA SER A 41 -10.61 7.05 34.21
C SER A 41 -9.65 7.62 33.15
N VAL A 42 -8.36 7.64 33.46
CA VAL A 42 -7.31 8.05 32.52
C VAL A 42 -7.16 7.01 31.42
N PHE A 43 -7.25 5.73 31.76
CA PHE A 43 -7.24 4.66 30.76
C PHE A 43 -8.44 4.75 29.80
N GLU A 44 -9.65 4.94 30.33
CA GLU A 44 -10.88 5.16 29.56
C GLU A 44 -10.76 6.37 28.62
N PHE A 45 -10.12 7.46 29.06
CA PHE A 45 -9.82 8.59 28.20
C PHE A 45 -8.92 8.19 27.02
N PHE A 46 -7.81 7.47 27.27
CA PHE A 46 -6.93 7.02 26.19
C PHE A 46 -7.61 6.02 25.23
N LEU A 47 -8.55 5.19 25.71
CA LEU A 47 -9.39 4.37 24.83
C LEU A 47 -10.24 5.22 23.88
N GLN A 48 -10.82 6.32 24.37
CA GLN A 48 -11.57 7.26 23.53
C GLN A 48 -10.67 7.95 22.50
N VAL A 49 -9.46 8.36 22.90
CA VAL A 49 -8.46 8.94 21.99
C VAL A 49 -8.10 7.93 20.90
N ASP A 50 -7.80 6.68 21.26
CA ASP A 50 -7.41 5.65 20.29
C ASP A 50 -8.54 5.29 19.33
N ASP A 51 -9.78 5.22 19.82
CA ASP A 51 -10.93 4.94 18.96
C ASP A 51 -11.12 6.00 17.88
N LYS A 52 -11.11 7.28 18.27
CA LYS A 52 -11.19 8.40 17.33
C LYS A 52 -9.98 8.46 16.38
N ARG A 53 -8.79 8.17 16.90
CA ARG A 53 -7.56 8.09 16.08
C ARG A 53 -7.70 7.04 14.98
N ARG A 54 -8.17 5.83 15.32
CA ARG A 54 -8.36 4.73 14.36
C ARG A 54 -9.41 5.06 13.29
N GLN A 55 -10.48 5.77 13.66
CA GLN A 55 -11.48 6.26 12.70
C GLN A 55 -10.89 7.27 11.69
N CYS A 56 -9.82 7.98 12.04
CA CYS A 56 -9.13 8.92 11.16
C CYS A 56 -8.01 8.26 10.32
N GLN A 57 -7.60 7.04 10.65
CA GLN A 57 -6.51 6.32 10.01
C GLN A 57 -7.06 5.18 9.13
N THR A 58 -7.92 5.54 8.19
CA THR A 58 -8.49 4.63 7.21
C THR A 58 -7.74 4.68 5.88
N GLU A 59 -7.96 3.69 5.03
CA GLU A 59 -7.46 3.71 3.65
C GLU A 59 -8.00 4.91 2.88
N ASP A 60 -9.26 5.28 3.10
CA ASP A 60 -9.87 6.47 2.51
C ASP A 60 -9.18 7.76 2.95
N ALA A 61 -8.91 7.90 4.25
CA ALA A 61 -8.17 9.05 4.77
C ALA A 61 -6.74 9.12 4.21
N LEU A 62 -6.09 7.98 4.01
CA LEU A 62 -4.78 7.90 3.36
C LEU A 62 -4.86 8.30 1.88
N ASN A 63 -5.90 7.88 1.16
CA ASN A 63 -6.10 8.24 -0.25
C ASN A 63 -6.41 9.73 -0.42
N CYS A 64 -7.20 10.32 0.48
CA CYS A 64 -7.57 11.74 0.43
C CYS A 64 -6.44 12.67 0.87
N HIS A 65 -5.69 12.31 1.92
CA HIS A 65 -4.71 13.21 2.55
C HIS A 65 -3.24 12.83 2.30
N GLY A 66 -2.96 11.62 1.81
CA GLY A 66 -1.61 11.15 1.52
C GLY A 66 -0.66 11.33 2.71
N ALA A 67 0.44 12.04 2.49
CA ALA A 67 1.43 12.38 3.53
C ALA A 67 0.85 13.25 4.67
N GLY A 68 -0.25 13.97 4.44
CA GLY A 68 -0.94 14.80 5.42
C GLY A 68 -1.93 14.04 6.31
N SER A 69 -2.16 12.74 6.08
CA SER A 69 -3.13 11.92 6.83
C SER A 69 -2.89 11.93 8.35
N LEU A 70 -1.62 11.95 8.76
CA LEU A 70 -1.24 11.96 10.18
C LEU A 70 -1.56 13.31 10.84
N GLN A 71 -1.24 14.41 10.15
CA GLN A 71 -1.57 15.76 10.61
C GLN A 71 -3.08 15.99 10.64
N TYR A 72 -3.81 15.40 9.68
CA TYR A 72 -5.27 15.40 9.67
C TYR A 72 -5.82 14.74 10.93
N CYS A 73 -5.38 13.53 11.26
CA CYS A 73 -5.81 12.81 12.47
C CYS A 73 -5.56 13.64 13.74
N LYS A 74 -4.36 14.20 13.90
CA LYS A 74 -4.03 15.09 15.03
C LYS A 74 -5.00 16.29 15.08
N THR A 75 -5.26 16.92 13.94
CA THR A 75 -6.15 18.10 13.86
C THR A 75 -7.59 17.75 14.26
N VAL A 76 -8.08 16.59 13.85
CA VAL A 76 -9.43 16.11 14.23
C VAL A 76 -9.52 15.92 15.74
N LEU A 77 -8.55 15.23 16.36
CA LEU A 77 -8.52 15.00 17.80
C LEU A 77 -8.41 16.30 18.61
N LEU A 78 -7.59 17.25 18.15
CA LEU A 78 -7.42 18.54 18.83
C LEU A 78 -8.67 19.43 18.77
N LYS A 79 -9.45 19.35 17.68
CA LYS A 79 -10.70 20.10 17.52
C LYS A 79 -11.90 19.43 18.20
N ASP A 80 -11.73 18.25 18.77
CA ASP A 80 -12.80 17.51 19.41
C ASP A 80 -13.11 18.07 20.81
N GLU A 81 -14.14 18.91 20.90
CA GLU A 81 -14.54 19.54 22.16
C GLU A 81 -14.96 18.52 23.23
N THR A 82 -15.55 17.39 22.81
CA THR A 82 -15.98 16.34 23.74
C THR A 82 -14.77 15.69 24.39
N LEU A 83 -13.74 15.39 23.59
CA LEU A 83 -12.49 14.82 24.09
C LEU A 83 -11.78 15.78 25.05
N PHE A 84 -11.74 17.07 24.71
CA PHE A 84 -11.17 18.09 25.58
C PHE A 84 -11.99 18.27 26.88
N LYS A 85 -13.32 18.14 26.84
CA LYS A 85 -14.16 18.14 28.05
C LYS A 85 -13.83 16.94 28.93
N THR A 86 -13.69 15.73 28.38
CA THR A 86 -13.27 14.54 29.16
C THR A 86 -11.91 14.75 29.81
N TRP A 87 -10.94 15.31 29.07
CA TRP A 87 -9.64 15.67 29.62
C TRP A 87 -9.75 16.65 30.81
N LYS A 88 -10.55 17.70 30.67
CA LYS A 88 -10.80 18.64 31.77
C LYS A 88 -11.37 17.95 32.99
N LEU A 89 -12.36 17.06 32.81
CA LEU A 89 -12.99 16.32 33.92
C LEU A 89 -11.97 15.52 34.73
N LEU A 90 -10.95 14.92 34.09
CA LEU A 90 -9.88 14.21 34.79
C LEU A 90 -9.10 15.12 35.74
N LEU A 91 -9.00 16.40 35.40
CA LEU A 91 -8.29 17.41 36.16
C LEU A 91 -9.21 18.19 37.12
N ILE A 92 -10.52 17.93 37.18
CA ILE A 92 -11.45 18.70 38.06
C ILE A 92 -11.16 18.46 39.55
N ASN A 93 -10.61 17.30 39.90
CA ASN A 93 -10.18 17.01 41.27
C ASN A 93 -8.81 17.64 41.61
N PHE A 94 -8.21 18.36 40.66
CA PHE A 94 -7.11 19.26 40.96
C PHE A 94 -7.68 20.46 41.71
N ASP A 95 -7.48 20.52 43.03
CA ASP A 95 -7.80 21.72 43.81
C ASP A 95 -6.63 22.73 43.69
N PRO A 96 -6.73 23.76 42.84
CA PRO A 96 -5.67 24.77 42.74
C PRO A 96 -5.47 25.55 44.05
N LYS A 97 -6.44 25.49 44.99
CA LYS A 97 -6.34 26.17 46.28
C LYS A 97 -5.33 25.53 47.22
N ILE A 98 -4.99 24.25 47.02
CA ILE A 98 -4.03 23.54 47.89
C ILE A 98 -2.58 23.78 47.45
N SER A 99 -2.33 24.16 46.19
CA SER A 99 -0.96 24.23 45.66
C SER A 99 -0.46 25.61 45.24
N ALA A 100 -1.29 26.64 45.11
CA ALA A 100 -0.75 27.92 44.65
C ALA A 100 -1.44 29.13 45.26
N LYS A 101 -0.63 29.97 45.90
CA LYS A 101 -0.89 31.40 46.03
C LYS A 101 -1.31 31.92 44.66
N GLN A 102 -2.57 32.33 44.52
CA GLN A 102 -3.10 33.19 43.44
C GLN A 102 -2.55 32.89 42.03
N VAL A 103 -2.68 31.67 41.53
CA VAL A 103 -2.52 31.44 40.07
C VAL A 103 -3.81 31.90 39.40
N GLU A 104 -3.70 32.83 38.45
CA GLU A 104 -4.84 33.30 37.69
C GLU A 104 -5.52 32.13 36.95
N TYR A 105 -6.85 32.07 37.02
CA TYR A 105 -7.66 31.03 36.38
C TYR A 105 -7.38 30.89 34.88
N THR A 106 -7.05 32.01 34.22
CA THR A 106 -6.63 32.08 32.80
C THR A 106 -5.37 31.26 32.51
N MET A 107 -4.39 31.29 33.43
CA MET A 107 -3.13 30.55 33.30
C MET A 107 -3.34 29.03 33.51
N ILE A 108 -4.26 28.63 34.40
CA ILE A 108 -4.62 27.22 34.59
C ILE A 108 -5.31 26.68 33.34
N ALA A 109 -6.21 27.48 32.75
CA ALA A 109 -6.93 27.10 31.54
C ALA A 109 -6.01 26.97 30.32
N SER A 110 -5.02 27.86 30.16
CA SER A 110 -4.02 27.76 29.09
C SER A 110 -3.12 26.55 29.28
N CYS A 111 -2.55 26.35 30.47
CA CYS A 111 -1.70 25.19 30.77
C CYS A 111 -2.44 23.86 30.55
N THR A 112 -3.72 23.79 30.92
CA THR A 112 -4.54 22.60 30.71
C THR A 112 -4.72 22.27 29.22
N ARG A 113 -4.84 23.31 28.38
CA ARG A 113 -4.90 23.15 26.92
C ARG A 113 -3.55 22.76 26.35
N ASP A 114 -2.46 23.40 26.79
CA ASP A 114 -1.12 23.10 26.28
C ASP A 114 -0.72 21.66 26.58
N VAL A 115 -1.01 21.17 27.79
CA VAL A 115 -0.76 19.77 28.18
C VAL A 115 -1.62 18.81 27.35
N TYR A 116 -2.87 19.17 27.08
CA TYR A 116 -3.74 18.37 26.20
C TYR A 116 -3.16 18.27 24.78
N GLU A 117 -2.74 19.40 24.21
CA GLU A 117 -2.19 19.46 22.86
C GLU A 117 -0.91 18.63 22.71
N ASP A 118 -0.02 18.72 23.71
CA ASP A 118 1.20 17.92 23.74
C ASP A 118 0.90 16.43 23.91
N LEU A 119 0.01 16.07 24.84
CA LEU A 119 -0.39 14.68 25.08
C LEU A 119 -0.99 14.03 23.83
N ILE A 120 -1.93 14.70 23.16
CA ILE A 120 -2.50 14.21 21.90
C ILE A 120 -1.41 14.13 20.82
N GLY A 121 -0.51 15.12 20.75
CA GLY A 121 0.61 15.11 19.84
C GLY A 121 1.52 13.90 20.00
N GLN A 122 1.91 13.58 21.24
CA GLN A 122 2.73 12.42 21.56
C GLN A 122 2.00 11.10 21.29
N PHE A 123 0.72 11.01 21.68
CA PHE A 123 -0.10 9.82 21.45
C PHE A 123 -0.27 9.51 19.96
N CYS A 124 -0.60 10.52 19.15
CA CYS A 124 -0.67 10.39 17.70
C CYS A 124 0.67 9.94 17.13
N ARG A 125 1.80 10.54 17.54
CA ARG A 125 3.13 10.17 17.03
C ARG A 125 3.45 8.68 17.22
N ILE A 126 3.09 8.11 18.37
CA ILE A 126 3.27 6.68 18.66
C ILE A 126 2.35 5.84 17.78
N GLY A 127 1.05 6.16 17.75
CA GLY A 127 0.06 5.43 16.94
C GLY A 127 0.34 5.49 15.44
N ASP A 128 0.79 6.64 14.93
CA ASP A 128 1.17 6.88 13.54
C ASP A 128 2.34 6.00 13.09
N SER A 129 3.30 5.76 13.99
CA SER A 129 4.44 4.88 13.69
C SER A 129 3.97 3.45 13.43
N GLN A 130 3.05 2.96 14.25
CA GLN A 130 2.47 1.63 14.09
C GLN A 130 1.61 1.54 12.82
N PHE A 131 0.75 2.53 12.58
CA PHE A 131 -0.08 2.60 11.37
C PHE A 131 0.75 2.61 10.07
N ARG A 132 1.86 3.38 10.04
CA ARG A 132 2.77 3.38 8.89
C ARG A 132 3.40 2.01 8.66
N LYS A 133 3.84 1.34 9.72
CA LYS A 133 4.43 0.00 9.64
C LYS A 133 3.43 -1.01 9.06
N ASP A 134 2.20 -0.98 9.54
CA ASP A 134 1.14 -1.89 9.09
C ASP A 134 0.74 -1.61 7.64
N THR A 135 0.61 -0.33 7.29
CA THR A 135 0.32 0.10 5.91
C THR A 135 1.41 -0.32 4.93
N MET A 136 2.69 -0.10 5.28
CA MET A 136 3.81 -0.52 4.42
C MET A 136 3.88 -2.04 4.28
N THR A 137 3.60 -2.78 5.35
CA THR A 137 3.54 -4.25 5.31
C THR A 137 2.43 -4.72 4.38
N ARG A 138 1.24 -4.12 4.45
CA ARG A 138 0.10 -4.42 3.57
C ARG A 138 0.42 -4.10 2.11
N LEU A 139 0.98 -2.92 1.83
CA LEU A 139 1.40 -2.52 0.49
C LEU A 139 2.48 -3.44 -0.08
N GLY A 140 3.42 -3.89 0.76
CA GLY A 140 4.43 -4.88 0.40
C GLY A 140 3.81 -6.21 -0.05
N LYS A 141 2.85 -6.73 0.73
CA LYS A 141 2.09 -7.94 0.36
C LYS A 141 1.33 -7.77 -0.95
N LEU A 142 0.61 -6.66 -1.12
CA LEU A 142 -0.12 -6.36 -2.37
C LEU A 142 0.81 -6.30 -3.59
N LYS A 143 1.99 -5.68 -3.45
CA LYS A 143 3.01 -5.67 -4.50
C LYS A 143 3.48 -7.08 -4.82
N GLN A 144 3.80 -7.88 -3.81
CA GLN A 144 4.25 -9.27 -3.99
C GLN A 144 3.18 -10.13 -4.68
N ASP A 145 1.92 -9.99 -4.29
CA ASP A 145 0.80 -10.71 -4.91
C ASP A 145 0.57 -10.26 -6.35
N SER A 146 0.67 -8.96 -6.64
CA SER A 146 0.58 -8.44 -8.00
C SER A 146 1.70 -8.98 -8.90
N LEU A 147 2.92 -9.09 -8.35
CA LEU A 147 4.07 -9.67 -9.06
C LEU A 147 3.86 -11.16 -9.30
N ARG A 148 3.41 -11.91 -8.28
CA ARG A 148 3.06 -13.34 -8.41
C ARG A 148 2.01 -13.55 -9.50
N ARG A 149 0.93 -12.77 -9.52
CA ARG A 149 -0.09 -12.83 -10.57
C ARG A 149 0.52 -12.56 -11.95
N ARG A 150 1.38 -11.55 -12.08
CA ARG A 150 2.07 -11.23 -13.34
C ARG A 150 2.97 -12.36 -13.81
N VAL A 151 3.74 -12.97 -12.91
CA VAL A 151 4.62 -14.11 -13.21
C VAL A 151 3.81 -15.33 -13.60
N VAL A 152 2.71 -15.65 -12.89
CA VAL A 152 1.82 -16.77 -13.22
C VAL A 152 1.11 -16.56 -14.57
N MET A 153 0.68 -15.33 -14.88
CA MET A 153 0.09 -15.03 -16.19
C MET A 153 1.12 -15.17 -17.32
N ARG A 154 2.38 -14.73 -17.09
CA ARG A 154 3.48 -14.97 -18.02
C ARG A 154 3.80 -16.45 -18.18
N SER A 155 3.83 -17.22 -17.08
CA SER A 155 4.12 -18.66 -17.14
C SER A 155 3.02 -19.46 -17.84
N LYS A 156 1.75 -19.08 -17.63
CA LYS A 156 0.60 -19.64 -18.37
C LYS A 156 0.66 -19.32 -19.87
N HIS A 157 1.13 -18.12 -20.25
CA HIS A 157 1.37 -17.78 -21.64
C HIS A 157 2.53 -18.57 -22.25
N THR A 158 3.61 -18.84 -21.51
CA THR A 158 4.73 -19.66 -22.01
C THR A 158 4.42 -21.16 -22.07
N HIS A 159 3.55 -21.69 -21.20
CA HIS A 159 3.16 -23.10 -21.24
C HIS A 159 2.01 -23.42 -22.22
N SER A 160 1.41 -22.41 -22.84
CA SER A 160 0.47 -22.56 -23.95
C SER A 160 1.13 -22.38 -25.33
N SER A 161 2.46 -22.55 -25.40
CA SER A 161 3.27 -22.28 -26.60
C SER A 161 2.84 -23.08 -27.83
N ASP A 162 2.22 -24.26 -27.68
CA ASP A 162 1.76 -25.04 -28.83
C ASP A 162 0.48 -24.47 -29.48
N ALA A 163 -0.32 -23.69 -28.75
CA ALA A 163 -1.51 -23.02 -29.27
C ALA A 163 -1.25 -21.59 -29.78
N LEU A 164 -0.08 -21.02 -29.49
CA LEU A 164 0.27 -19.63 -29.80
C LEU A 164 1.53 -19.47 -30.68
N ALA A 165 2.26 -20.54 -30.99
CA ALA A 165 3.37 -20.49 -31.92
C ALA A 165 2.91 -19.91 -33.27
N LEU A 166 3.49 -18.77 -33.66
CA LEU A 166 3.25 -18.20 -34.97
C LEU A 166 3.77 -19.19 -36.02
N ASN A 167 2.85 -19.68 -36.84
CA ASN A 167 3.12 -20.59 -37.94
C ASN A 167 2.20 -20.23 -39.11
N MET A 168 2.39 -20.86 -40.26
CA MET A 168 1.58 -20.53 -41.44
C MET A 168 0.08 -20.80 -41.22
N LYS A 169 -0.28 -21.79 -40.39
CA LYS A 169 -1.68 -22.09 -40.05
C LYS A 169 -2.35 -20.91 -39.31
N TYR A 170 -1.67 -20.31 -38.34
CA TYR A 170 -2.15 -19.11 -37.64
C TYR A 170 -2.44 -17.94 -38.61
N ILE A 171 -1.56 -17.73 -39.59
CA ILE A 171 -1.69 -16.64 -40.57
C ILE A 171 -2.85 -16.89 -41.52
N LEU A 172 -3.05 -18.14 -41.95
CA LEU A 172 -4.15 -18.52 -42.83
C LEU A 172 -5.51 -18.42 -42.12
N GLU A 173 -5.58 -18.78 -40.85
CA GLU A 173 -6.82 -18.79 -40.04
C GLU A 173 -7.25 -17.38 -39.58
N ASP A 174 -6.38 -16.38 -39.63
CA ASP A 174 -6.69 -15.00 -39.23
C ASP A 174 -7.79 -14.38 -40.12
N GLN A 175 -8.94 -14.04 -39.53
CA GLN A 175 -10.09 -13.44 -40.23
C GLN A 175 -10.12 -11.91 -40.14
N SER A 176 -9.11 -11.28 -39.53
CA SER A 176 -9.03 -9.82 -39.49
C SER A 176 -8.84 -9.24 -40.89
N GLU A 177 -9.32 -8.01 -41.10
CA GLU A 177 -9.17 -7.29 -42.36
C GLU A 177 -7.69 -7.29 -42.77
N ASN A 178 -7.43 -7.86 -43.95
CA ASN A 178 -6.09 -8.01 -44.51
C ASN A 178 -5.06 -8.61 -43.54
N LYS A 179 -5.49 -9.60 -42.73
CA LYS A 179 -4.62 -10.36 -41.81
C LYS A 179 -3.84 -9.46 -40.82
N LEU A 180 -4.45 -8.34 -40.41
CA LEU A 180 -3.85 -7.33 -39.53
C LEU A 180 -3.28 -7.93 -38.22
N TYR A 181 -3.98 -8.88 -37.60
CA TYR A 181 -3.52 -9.49 -36.36
C TYR A 181 -2.26 -10.34 -36.56
N SER A 182 -2.18 -11.06 -37.67
CA SER A 182 -0.98 -11.81 -38.08
C SER A 182 0.20 -10.88 -38.33
N HIS A 183 -0.03 -9.75 -39.01
CA HIS A 183 1.00 -8.74 -39.25
C HIS A 183 1.55 -8.14 -37.94
N LEU A 184 0.65 -7.71 -37.04
CA LEU A 184 1.06 -7.11 -35.76
C LEU A 184 1.82 -8.11 -34.88
N LYS A 185 1.41 -9.39 -34.89
CA LYS A 185 2.11 -10.45 -34.16
C LYS A 185 3.49 -10.75 -34.74
N LEU A 186 3.61 -10.88 -36.07
CA LEU A 186 4.90 -11.00 -36.76
C LEU A 186 5.84 -9.84 -36.38
N LYS A 187 5.34 -8.61 -36.45
CA LYS A 187 6.09 -7.40 -36.10
C LYS A 187 6.54 -7.42 -34.65
N SER A 188 5.66 -7.79 -33.71
CA SER A 188 5.98 -7.90 -32.29
C SER A 188 7.07 -8.93 -32.01
N GLN A 189 7.02 -10.10 -32.66
CA GLN A 189 8.00 -11.15 -32.41
C GLN A 189 9.36 -10.85 -33.03
N ILE A 190 9.42 -10.11 -34.16
CA ILE A 190 10.70 -9.66 -34.75
C ILE A 190 11.43 -8.68 -33.81
N TYR A 191 10.69 -7.90 -33.02
CA TYR A 191 11.26 -6.95 -32.06
C TYR A 191 11.65 -7.58 -30.71
N ASP A 192 11.25 -8.84 -30.42
CA ASP A 192 11.65 -9.50 -29.17
C ASP A 192 13.02 -10.18 -29.35
N PRO A 193 14.08 -9.69 -28.67
CA PRO A 193 15.42 -10.27 -28.80
C PRO A 193 15.53 -11.71 -28.27
N ASN A 194 14.52 -12.21 -27.55
CA ASN A 194 14.49 -13.59 -27.01
C ASN A 194 13.63 -14.55 -27.84
N ASP A 195 12.87 -14.05 -28.82
CA ASP A 195 11.97 -14.88 -29.64
C ASP A 195 12.56 -15.10 -31.04
N VAL A 196 12.47 -16.33 -31.54
CA VAL A 196 12.98 -16.70 -32.87
C VAL A 196 11.78 -17.05 -33.75
N VAL A 197 11.32 -16.07 -34.53
CA VAL A 197 10.02 -16.10 -35.23
C VAL A 197 9.94 -17.12 -36.37
N PHE A 198 11.04 -17.27 -37.11
CA PHE A 198 11.06 -17.96 -38.41
C PHE A 198 11.73 -19.35 -38.50
N PRO A 199 12.43 -19.92 -37.50
CA PRO A 199 13.01 -21.27 -37.61
C PRO A 199 11.96 -22.36 -37.86
N SER A 200 10.75 -22.20 -37.30
CA SER A 200 9.62 -23.12 -37.42
C SER A 200 8.94 -23.12 -38.79
N PHE A 201 9.13 -22.08 -39.61
CA PHE A 201 8.53 -21.96 -40.93
C PHE A 201 9.26 -22.81 -41.96
N LEU A 202 8.54 -23.45 -42.89
CA LEU A 202 9.15 -24.10 -44.03
C LEU A 202 9.67 -23.03 -45.02
N LYS A 203 10.64 -23.41 -45.88
CA LYS A 203 11.14 -22.50 -46.91
C LYS A 203 10.01 -22.03 -47.85
N SER A 204 9.05 -22.90 -48.15
CA SER A 204 7.84 -22.59 -48.91
C SER A 204 7.00 -21.49 -48.26
N ASP A 205 6.84 -21.55 -46.94
CA ASP A 205 6.02 -20.59 -46.19
C ASP A 205 6.68 -19.21 -46.16
N LEU A 206 8.01 -19.18 -46.01
CA LEU A 206 8.80 -17.94 -46.09
C LEU A 206 8.74 -17.30 -47.46
N ILE A 207 8.73 -18.10 -48.55
CA ILE A 207 8.54 -17.59 -49.92
C ILE A 207 7.15 -16.98 -50.07
N LEU A 208 6.12 -17.63 -49.52
CA LEU A 208 4.75 -17.13 -49.56
C LEU A 208 4.63 -15.80 -48.81
N LEU A 209 5.22 -15.71 -47.62
CA LEU A 209 5.29 -14.46 -46.85
C LEU A 209 6.06 -13.38 -47.62
N CYS A 210 7.21 -13.70 -48.21
CA CYS A 210 7.96 -12.75 -49.03
C CYS A 210 7.08 -12.17 -50.14
N LYS A 211 6.33 -13.01 -50.87
CA LYS A 211 5.40 -12.55 -51.90
C LYS A 211 4.32 -11.61 -51.35
N ALA A 212 3.74 -11.95 -50.20
CA ALA A 212 2.71 -11.15 -49.55
C ALA A 212 3.21 -9.77 -49.10
N TYR A 213 4.50 -9.65 -48.76
CA TYR A 213 5.16 -8.38 -48.44
C TYR A 213 5.82 -7.71 -49.68
N GLY A 214 5.54 -8.18 -50.89
CA GLY A 214 6.09 -7.61 -52.14
C GLY A 214 7.60 -7.85 -52.33
N ILE A 215 8.19 -8.80 -51.62
CA ILE A 215 9.61 -9.16 -51.68
C ILE A 215 9.84 -10.19 -52.78
N ALA A 216 10.78 -9.92 -53.69
CA ALA A 216 11.19 -10.87 -54.72
C ALA A 216 11.94 -12.06 -54.10
N ALA A 217 11.21 -13.15 -53.85
CA ALA A 217 11.76 -14.41 -53.38
C ALA A 217 12.48 -15.17 -54.52
N GLY A 218 13.71 -14.76 -54.83
CA GLY A 218 14.59 -15.49 -55.74
C GLY A 218 15.01 -16.86 -55.17
N ASN A 219 16.01 -17.50 -55.80
CA ASN A 219 16.53 -18.79 -55.33
C ASN A 219 17.49 -18.63 -54.12
N VAL A 220 17.00 -17.98 -53.05
CA VAL A 220 17.76 -17.61 -51.85
C VAL A 220 17.72 -18.74 -50.82
N GLN A 221 18.74 -18.84 -49.98
CA GLN A 221 18.75 -19.74 -48.81
C GLN A 221 17.73 -19.27 -47.75
N LYS A 222 17.28 -20.20 -46.89
CA LYS A 222 16.26 -19.93 -45.84
C LYS A 222 16.62 -18.73 -44.96
N SER A 223 17.89 -18.62 -44.55
CA SER A 223 18.42 -17.50 -43.76
C SER A 223 18.30 -16.15 -44.48
N GLY A 224 18.52 -16.12 -45.80
CA GLY A 224 18.38 -14.90 -46.59
C GLY A 224 16.94 -14.42 -46.67
N LEU A 225 15.97 -15.33 -46.83
CA LEU A 225 14.54 -15.01 -46.79
C LEU A 225 14.12 -14.43 -45.43
N ILE A 226 14.63 -15.01 -44.33
CA ILE A 226 14.39 -14.53 -42.97
C ILE A 226 14.91 -13.10 -42.80
N ASN A 227 16.14 -12.82 -43.24
CA ASN A 227 16.71 -11.47 -43.14
C ASN A 227 15.92 -10.43 -43.95
N GLN A 228 15.43 -10.81 -45.13
CA GLN A 228 14.57 -9.93 -45.94
C GLN A 228 13.23 -9.65 -45.24
N LEU A 229 12.62 -10.66 -44.64
CA LEU A 229 11.37 -10.48 -43.89
C LEU A 229 11.57 -9.64 -42.62
N CYS A 230 12.64 -9.88 -41.85
CA CYS A 230 12.97 -9.10 -40.65
C CYS A 230 13.26 -7.62 -40.95
N THR A 231 13.68 -7.28 -42.17
CA THR A 231 13.93 -5.88 -42.56
C THR A 231 12.69 -5.19 -43.09
N VAL A 232 11.82 -5.90 -43.83
CA VAL A 232 10.64 -5.31 -44.48
C VAL A 232 9.43 -5.25 -43.54
N ILE A 233 9.14 -6.31 -42.78
CA ILE A 233 7.93 -6.39 -41.93
C ILE A 233 7.84 -5.21 -40.92
N PRO A 234 8.93 -4.76 -40.27
CA PRO A 234 8.83 -3.67 -39.30
C PRO A 234 8.48 -2.30 -39.92
N ILE A 235 8.84 -2.07 -41.19
CA ILE A 235 8.64 -0.81 -41.91
C ILE A 235 7.42 -0.83 -42.85
N PHE A 236 6.84 -2.01 -43.08
CA PHE A 236 5.65 -2.19 -43.89
C PHE A 236 4.43 -1.63 -43.13
N ASN A 237 3.78 -0.61 -43.71
CA ASN A 237 2.63 0.11 -43.10
C ASN A 237 1.31 -0.14 -43.84
N THR A 238 1.28 -1.08 -44.78
CA THR A 238 0.12 -1.39 -45.64
C THR A 238 -0.14 -2.89 -45.68
N TYR A 239 -1.36 -3.27 -46.02
CA TYR A 239 -1.97 -4.52 -45.58
C TYR A 239 -1.74 -5.71 -46.55
N PHE A 240 -1.90 -6.95 -46.08
CA PHE A 240 -1.88 -8.16 -46.93
C PHE A 240 -3.07 -8.11 -47.92
N GLU A 241 -2.83 -8.05 -49.23
CA GLU A 241 -3.83 -8.39 -50.25
C GLU A 241 -3.91 -9.92 -50.46
#